data_AF-A0A7C3NEG2-F1
#
_entry.id   AF-A0A7C3NEG2-F1
#
_cell.length_a   1.000
_cell.length_b   1.000
_cell.length_c   1.000
_cell.angle_alpha   90.00
_cell.angle_beta   90.00
_cell.angle_gamma   90.00
#
_symmetry.space_group_name_H-M   'P 1'
#
loop_
_entity.id
_entity.type
_entity.pdbx_description
1 polymer ?
#
loop_
_entity_poly.entity_id
_entity_poly.type
_entity_poly.pdbx_seq_one_letter_code
_entity_poly.pdbx_strand_id
1 'polypeptide(L)'
;MNEKRQIWQVWANFLHKWGISRAAANLLEAGGPLNILAAQFLHFSRPFLGMLIAPDQLEKMADMLEDEAETNSFIAILKGGELS
;
A
#
# COMPACT_ATOMS: atom_id res chain seq x y z
N MET A 1 -4.44 5.86 -15.01
CA MET A 1 -3.72 4.57 -14.96
C MET A 1 -2.25 4.70 -14.56
N ASN A 2 -1.48 5.68 -15.07
CA ASN A 2 -0.05 5.79 -14.71
C ASN A 2 0.23 6.31 -13.29
N GLU A 3 -0.56 7.26 -12.77
CA GLU A 3 -0.34 7.80 -11.42
C GLU A 3 -0.40 6.71 -10.36
N LYS A 4 -1.48 5.90 -10.32
CA LYS A 4 -1.64 4.80 -9.36
C LYS A 4 -0.43 3.87 -9.33
N ARG A 5 0.07 3.49 -10.51
CA ARG A 5 1.25 2.61 -10.64
C ARG A 5 2.53 3.26 -10.09
N GLN A 6 2.69 4.58 -10.23
CA GLN A 6 3.81 5.30 -9.61
C GLN A 6 3.68 5.36 -8.08
N ILE A 7 2.46 5.56 -7.55
CA ILE A 7 2.20 5.52 -6.10
C ILE A 7 2.56 4.14 -5.55
N TRP A 8 2.13 3.08 -6.24
CA TRP A 8 2.43 1.70 -5.87
C TRP A 8 3.93 1.43 -5.82
N GLN A 9 4.68 1.94 -6.79
CA GLN A 9 6.13 1.81 -6.83
C GLN A 9 6.81 2.59 -5.69
N VAL A 10 6.33 3.78 -5.34
CA VAL A 10 6.88 4.56 -4.22
C VAL A 10 6.69 3.81 -2.90
N TRP A 11 5.49 3.29 -2.65
CA TRP A 11 5.19 2.53 -1.44
C TRP A 11 5.89 1.17 -1.41
N ALA A 12 5.91 0.45 -2.53
CA ALA A 12 6.64 -0.80 -2.64
C ALA A 12 8.14 -0.57 -2.37
N ASN A 13 8.73 0.47 -2.95
CA ASN A 13 10.13 0.84 -2.68
C ASN A 13 10.35 1.24 -1.22
N PHE A 14 9.43 1.96 -0.58
CA PHE A 14 9.51 2.29 0.84
C PHE A 14 9.51 1.02 1.71
N LEU A 15 8.54 0.13 1.51
CA LEU A 15 8.41 -1.13 2.22
C LEU A 15 9.60 -2.06 1.96
N HIS A 16 10.15 -2.03 0.74
CA HIS A 16 11.30 -2.83 0.36
C HIS A 16 12.60 -2.30 0.97
N LYS A 17 12.79 -0.97 1.00
CA LYS A 17 13.91 -0.31 1.71
C LYS A 17 13.90 -0.62 3.21
N TRP A 18 12.73 -0.79 3.80
CA TRP A 18 12.56 -1.18 5.20
C TRP A 18 12.67 -2.69 5.44
N GLY A 19 12.76 -3.51 4.38
CA GLY A 19 12.85 -4.97 4.47
C GLY A 19 11.55 -5.66 4.90
N ILE A 20 10.42 -4.94 4.94
CA ILE A 20 9.13 -5.44 5.43
C ILE A 20 8.13 -5.75 4.32
N SER A 21 8.50 -5.60 3.04
CA SER A 21 7.60 -5.80 1.90
C SER A 21 6.90 -7.17 1.91
N ARG A 22 7.63 -8.24 2.23
CA ARG A 22 7.06 -9.60 2.35
C ARG A 22 6.13 -9.76 3.56
N ALA A 23 6.45 -9.13 4.69
CA ALA A 23 5.59 -9.17 5.87
C ALA A 23 4.27 -8.42 5.60
N ALA A 24 4.35 -7.26 4.94
CA ALA A 24 3.18 -6.52 4.50
C ALA A 24 2.33 -7.31 3.49
N ALA A 25 2.97 -7.96 2.51
CA ALA A 25 2.27 -8.80 1.54
C ALA A 25 1.53 -9.97 2.22
N ASN A 26 2.19 -10.67 3.15
CA ASN A 26 1.59 -11.77 3.89
C ASN A 26 0.45 -11.30 4.80
N LEU A 27 0.57 -10.10 5.39
CA LEU A 27 -0.48 -9.51 6.24
C LEU A 27 -1.72 -9.16 5.41
N LEU A 28 -1.52 -8.52 4.25
CA LEU A 28 -2.58 -8.15 3.32
C LEU A 28 -3.24 -9.38 2.68
N GLU A 29 -2.45 -10.41 2.36
CA GLU A 29 -2.96 -11.68 1.83
C GLU A 29 -3.75 -12.48 2.88
N ALA A 30 -3.37 -12.38 4.15
CA ALA A 30 -4.00 -13.13 5.24
C ALA A 30 -5.34 -12.52 5.71
N GLY A 31 -5.68 -11.29 5.33
CA GLY A 31 -6.80 -10.59 5.94
C GLY A 31 -7.60 -9.71 5.02
N GLY A 32 -8.74 -10.22 4.54
CA GLY A 32 -9.78 -9.43 3.88
C GLY A 32 -10.15 -8.13 4.64
N PRO A 33 -10.61 -8.19 5.92
CA PRO A 33 -10.94 -6.97 6.68
C PRO A 33 -9.72 -6.22 7.24
N LEU A 34 -8.51 -6.82 7.22
CA LEU A 34 -7.31 -6.14 7.70
C LEU A 34 -6.89 -5.00 6.77
N ASN A 35 -7.23 -5.10 5.48
CA ASN A 35 -6.97 -4.06 4.49
C ASN A 35 -7.70 -2.76 4.85
N ILE A 36 -8.96 -2.88 5.30
CA ILE A 36 -9.78 -1.75 5.77
C ILE A 36 -9.18 -1.14 7.04
N LEU A 37 -8.68 -1.96 7.97
CA LEU A 37 -8.01 -1.45 9.17
C LEU A 37 -6.70 -0.72 8.83
N ALA A 38 -5.97 -1.21 7.83
CA ALA A 38 -4.76 -0.55 7.33
C ALA A 38 -5.09 0.79 6.64
N ALA A 39 -6.17 0.86 5.85
CA ALA A 39 -6.65 2.12 5.27
C ALA A 39 -6.97 3.15 6.35
N GLN A 40 -7.71 2.74 7.39
CA GLN A 40 -8.02 3.61 8.53
C GLN A 40 -6.76 4.07 9.26
N PHE A 41 -5.79 3.17 9.47
CA PHE A 41 -4.50 3.53 10.06
C PHE A 41 -3.75 4.56 9.19
N LEU A 42 -3.77 4.40 7.87
CA LEU A 42 -3.15 5.37 6.95
C LEU A 42 -3.80 6.75 7.09
N HIS A 43 -5.13 6.84 7.15
CA HIS A 43 -5.84 8.10 7.40
C HIS A 43 -5.40 8.76 8.72
N PHE A 44 -5.29 8.00 9.80
CA PHE A 44 -4.83 8.52 11.11
C PHE A 44 -3.35 8.88 11.12
N SER A 45 -2.53 8.18 10.34
CA SER A 45 -1.09 8.42 10.25
C SER A 45 -0.73 9.61 9.35
N ARG A 46 -1.68 10.17 8.58
CA ARG A 46 -1.46 11.34 7.68
C ARG A 46 -0.62 12.47 8.28
N PRO A 47 -0.88 13.01 9.49
CA PRO A 47 -0.07 14.09 10.05
C PRO A 47 1.38 13.68 10.38
N PHE A 48 1.65 12.39 10.60
CA PHE A 48 2.98 11.86 10.90
C PHE A 48 3.72 11.42 9.63
N LEU A 49 3.08 10.58 8.81
CA LEU A 49 3.65 10.08 7.55
C LEU A 49 3.64 11.12 6.43
N GLY A 50 2.81 12.16 6.53
CA GLY A 50 2.75 13.28 5.60
C GLY A 50 4.08 14.05 5.45
N MET A 51 4.98 13.93 6.43
CA MET A 51 6.35 14.47 6.36
C MET A 51 7.30 13.61 5.51
N LEU A 52 7.01 12.31 5.38
CA LEU A 52 7.84 11.35 4.66
C LEU A 52 7.29 11.02 3.26
N ILE A 53 5.96 11.08 3.12
CA ILE A 53 5.20 10.72 1.92
C ILE A 53 4.15 11.81 1.72
N ALA A 54 3.94 12.27 0.48
CA ALA A 54 2.96 13.33 0.22
C ALA A 54 1.54 12.93 0.68
N PRO A 55 0.76 13.84 1.31
CA PRO A 55 -0.57 13.54 1.82
C PRO A 55 -1.53 12.92 0.78
N ASP A 56 -1.49 13.42 -0.46
CA ASP A 56 -2.30 12.88 -1.58
C ASP A 56 -1.95 11.42 -1.92
N GLN A 57 -0.68 11.02 -1.69
CA GLN A 57 -0.20 9.66 -1.93
C GLN A 57 -0.62 8.71 -0.80
N LEU A 58 -0.74 9.22 0.43
CA LEU A 58 -1.31 8.49 1.57
C LEU A 58 -2.80 8.26 1.40
N GLU A 59 -3.53 9.27 0.91
CA GLU A 59 -4.96 9.18 0.60
C GLU A 59 -5.25 8.12 -0.45
N LYS A 60 -4.58 8.22 -1.62
CA LYS A 60 -4.75 7.24 -2.70
C LYS A 60 -4.34 5.82 -2.30
N MET A 61 -3.44 5.66 -1.34
CA MET A 61 -3.07 4.37 -0.79
C MET A 61 -4.15 3.80 0.13
N ALA A 62 -4.76 4.64 0.96
CA ALA A 62 -5.87 4.23 1.82
C ALA A 62 -7.07 3.78 0.97
N ASP A 63 -7.47 4.59 -0.03
CA ASP A 63 -8.54 4.25 -0.97
C ASP A 63 -8.28 2.91 -1.68
N MET A 64 -7.02 2.65 -2.06
CA MET A 64 -6.62 1.40 -2.70
C MET A 64 -6.74 0.19 -1.76
N LEU A 65 -6.41 0.35 -0.48
CA LEU A 65 -6.53 -0.72 0.51
C LEU A 65 -7.99 -1.04 0.86
N GLU A 66 -8.92 -0.12 0.59
CA GLU A 66 -10.36 -0.38 0.70
C GLU A 66 -10.91 -1.19 -0.48
N ASP A 67 -10.22 -1.16 -1.64
CA ASP A 67 -10.56 -1.97 -2.82
C ASP A 67 -9.80 -3.30 -2.83
N GLU A 68 -10.54 -4.40 -2.77
CA GLU A 68 -9.96 -5.76 -2.74
C GLU A 68 -9.20 -6.12 -4.03
N ALA A 69 -9.65 -5.65 -5.20
CA ALA A 69 -9.00 -5.92 -6.48
C ALA A 69 -7.69 -5.13 -6.62
N GLU A 70 -7.67 -3.86 -6.19
CA GLU A 70 -6.44 -3.07 -6.18
C GLU A 70 -5.45 -3.57 -5.11
N THR A 71 -5.95 -4.00 -3.95
CA THR A 71 -5.11 -4.60 -2.90
C THR A 71 -4.41 -5.87 -3.39
N ASN A 72 -5.12 -6.76 -4.09
CA ASN A 72 -4.53 -7.96 -4.68
C ASN A 72 -3.44 -7.63 -5.71
N SER A 73 -3.64 -6.59 -6.53
CA SER A 73 -2.63 -6.10 -7.47
C SER A 73 -1.38 -5.57 -6.74
N PHE A 74 -1.56 -4.90 -5.61
CA PHE A 74 -0.47 -4.39 -4.79
C PHE A 74 0.30 -5.51 -4.07
N ILE A 75 -0.39 -6.54 -3.56
CA ILE A 75 0.25 -7.74 -2.98
C ILE A 75 1.18 -8.40 -4.00
N ALA A 76 0.75 -8.52 -5.26
CA ALA A 76 1.58 -9.07 -6.32
C ALA A 76 2.89 -8.29 -6.48
N ILE A 77 2.82 -6.95 -6.49
CA ILE A 77 3.99 -6.06 -6.57
C ILE A 77 4.91 -6.24 -5.37
N LEU A 78 4.37 -6.31 -4.15
CA LEU A 78 5.17 -6.50 -2.93
C LEU A 78 5.92 -7.83 -2.87
N LYS A 79 5.35 -8.87 -3.49
CA LYS A 79 5.98 -10.19 -3.64
C LYS A 79 7.03 -10.21 -4.76
N GLY A 80 7.11 -9.16 -5.57
CA GLY A 80 8.01 -9.09 -6.73
C GLY A 80 7.41 -9.63 -8.02
N GLY A 81 6.08 -9.79 -8.10
CA GLY A 81 5.39 -10.11 -9.34
C GLY A 81 5.27 -8.88 -10.24
N GLU A 82 5.66 -9.00 -11.50
CA GLU A 82 5.32 -8.01 -12.52
C GLU A 82 3.81 -8.07 -12.79
N LEU A 83 3.15 -6.90 -12.88
CA LEU A 83 1.73 -6.79 -13.25
C LEU A 83 1.55 -7.42 -14.65
N SER A 84 1.08 -8.67 -14.70
CA SER A 84 0.76 -9.38 -15.94
C SER A 84 -0.62 -9.02 -16.47
#